data_AF-A0A1Q7GDJ1-F1
#
_entry.id   AF-A0A1Q7GDJ1-F1
#
_cell.length_a   1.000
_cell.length_b   1.000
_cell.length_c   1.000
_cell.angle_alpha   90.00
_cell.angle_beta   90.00
_cell.angle_gamma   90.00
#
_symmetry.space_group_name_H-M   'P 1'
#
loop_
_entity.id
_entity.type
_entity.pdbx_description
1 polymer ?
#
loop_
_entity_poly.entity_id
_entity_poly.type
_entity_poly.pdbx_seq_one_letter_code
_entity_poly.pdbx_strand_id
1 'polypeptide(L)'
;MGRVVCLVGIATANGQAAQQQRPQLAEEVFKNVQIIKGIPVDEFMDTMGMFAAATNMNCVDCHTSDSTESWENFAKETPLKQTARRMLLMVDAINKQNFKGVRSVTCYTCHHGDRRPKQIPSLVVQYSAPIEDPNEIDVFSNAGGLSADQIFAKYLQALGGAERLASLTSFVAKGTYSGYDTDQAKAAIEIYAKAPAQRTTIVHAPFGDSVRVYDGRAAWIASPDKPLPLIPLTGGNLEGAKIEAMVSFPTPIKQAFNQWRVTTTTIDDREVTVLQGTNPRQPPVNFYFDQSGLLVRLVRLADTAIGRVPTQIDYGDYREVSGVKLPFRWTATWTDGQSTTQLTEVQANVSIDAAKFGRPAPAPPPRTK
;
A
#
# COMPACT_ATOMS: atom_id res chain seq x y z
N MET A 1 30.63 61.11 -23.98
CA MET A 1 29.35 60.42 -24.20
C MET A 1 29.59 58.91 -24.17
N GLY A 2 29.50 58.26 -23.01
CA GLY A 2 29.64 56.81 -22.87
C GLY A 2 28.39 56.25 -22.22
N ARG A 3 27.59 55.49 -22.97
CA ARG A 3 26.35 54.87 -22.51
C ARG A 3 26.69 53.60 -21.73
N VAL A 4 26.33 53.56 -20.45
CA VAL A 4 26.34 52.36 -19.61
C VAL A 4 25.08 51.55 -19.95
N VAL A 5 25.27 50.31 -20.39
CA VAL A 5 24.19 49.35 -20.64
C VAL A 5 24.10 48.43 -19.43
N CYS A 6 22.99 48.53 -18.67
CA CYS A 6 22.66 47.58 -17.60
C CYS A 6 21.98 46.35 -18.21
N LEU A 7 22.68 45.21 -18.19
CA LEU A 7 22.12 43.89 -18.47
C LEU A 7 21.37 43.39 -17.22
N VAL A 8 20.04 43.30 -17.32
CA VAL A 8 19.19 42.61 -16.34
C VAL A 8 19.30 41.11 -16.61
N GLY A 9 20.05 40.40 -15.76
CA GLY A 9 20.11 38.94 -15.77
C GLY A 9 18.84 38.35 -15.14
N ILE A 10 18.03 37.68 -15.94
CA ILE A 10 16.93 36.83 -15.45
C ILE A 10 17.57 35.60 -14.80
N ALA A 11 17.55 35.53 -13.48
CA ALA A 11 17.92 34.34 -12.75
C ALA A 11 16.81 33.29 -12.95
N THR A 12 17.07 32.29 -13.80
CA THR A 12 16.25 31.08 -13.84
C THR A 12 16.46 30.32 -12.54
N ALA A 13 15.42 30.29 -11.70
CA ALA A 13 15.36 29.41 -10.55
C ALA A 13 15.26 27.95 -11.05
N ASN A 14 16.40 27.33 -11.33
CA ASN A 14 16.49 25.89 -11.46
C ASN A 14 16.16 25.31 -10.09
N GLY A 15 14.91 24.85 -9.93
CA GLY A 15 14.54 23.98 -8.82
C GLY A 15 15.53 22.83 -8.78
N GLN A 16 16.33 22.77 -7.71
CA GLN A 16 17.20 21.64 -7.46
C GLN A 16 16.31 20.40 -7.43
N ALA A 17 16.40 19.56 -8.46
CA ALA A 17 15.80 18.24 -8.43
C ALA A 17 16.34 17.56 -7.17
N ALA A 18 15.49 17.38 -6.17
CA ALA A 18 15.87 16.69 -4.94
C ALA A 18 16.48 15.34 -5.36
N GLN A 19 17.78 15.20 -5.14
CA GLN A 19 18.53 14.02 -5.50
C GLN A 19 17.90 12.87 -4.71
N GLN A 20 17.22 11.98 -5.41
CA GLN A 20 16.49 10.87 -4.83
C GLN A 20 17.52 10.00 -4.09
N GLN A 21 17.57 10.13 -2.76
CA GLN A 21 18.55 9.41 -1.95
C GLN A 21 18.39 7.91 -2.22
N ARG A 22 19.52 7.24 -2.43
CA ARG A 22 19.55 5.79 -2.58
C ARG A 22 18.81 5.17 -1.38
N PRO A 23 17.81 4.30 -1.59
CA PRO A 23 17.12 3.66 -0.49
C PRO A 23 18.12 2.87 0.34
N GLN A 24 17.99 2.94 1.67
CA GLN A 24 18.81 2.15 2.58
C GLN A 24 18.49 0.67 2.38
N LEU A 25 19.54 -0.15 2.28
CA LEU A 25 19.39 -1.58 2.06
C LEU A 25 19.24 -2.31 3.40
N ALA A 26 18.55 -3.45 3.36
CA ALA A 26 18.26 -4.24 4.55
C ALA A 26 19.54 -4.64 5.32
N GLU A 27 20.60 -5.08 4.63
CA GLU A 27 21.86 -5.48 5.25
C GLU A 27 22.70 -4.32 5.82
N GLU A 28 22.38 -3.08 5.46
CA GLU A 28 23.03 -1.89 6.01
C GLU A 28 22.40 -1.48 7.35
N VAL A 29 21.15 -1.91 7.60
CA VAL A 29 20.33 -1.49 8.74
C VAL A 29 20.15 -2.62 9.74
N PHE A 30 19.85 -3.83 9.26
CA PHE A 30 19.59 -4.99 10.10
C PHE A 30 20.82 -5.89 10.23
N LYS A 31 21.07 -6.37 11.44
CA LYS A 31 22.15 -7.33 11.71
C LYS A 31 21.73 -8.75 11.32
N ASN A 32 22.69 -9.58 10.91
CA ASN A 32 22.50 -11.00 10.57
C ASN A 32 21.53 -11.27 9.39
N VAL A 33 21.50 -10.36 8.41
CA VAL A 33 20.89 -10.61 7.09
C VAL A 33 21.84 -11.46 6.24
N GLN A 34 21.42 -12.68 5.88
CA GLN A 34 22.29 -13.63 5.17
C GLN A 34 21.89 -13.90 3.72
N ILE A 35 20.60 -14.15 3.48
CA ILE A 35 20.07 -14.56 2.16
C ILE A 35 19.40 -13.39 1.42
N ILE A 36 18.45 -12.71 2.08
CA ILE A 36 17.65 -11.64 1.47
C ILE A 36 18.42 -10.31 1.59
N LYS A 37 19.46 -10.14 0.77
CA LYS A 37 20.29 -8.92 0.69
C LYS A 37 19.98 -8.12 -0.57
N GLY A 38 20.37 -6.85 -0.58
CA GLY A 38 20.25 -5.97 -1.74
C GLY A 38 18.85 -5.42 -1.99
N ILE A 39 17.91 -5.66 -1.07
CA ILE A 39 16.56 -5.10 -1.12
C ILE A 39 16.42 -3.92 -0.15
N PRO A 40 15.58 -2.92 -0.46
CA PRO A 40 15.26 -1.81 0.44
C PRO A 40 14.66 -2.26 1.78
N VAL A 41 14.81 -1.43 2.81
CA VAL A 41 14.25 -1.68 4.15
C VAL A 41 12.74 -1.91 4.13
N ASP A 42 11.97 -1.16 3.34
CA ASP A 42 10.51 -1.33 3.26
C ASP A 42 10.12 -2.69 2.65
N GLU A 43 10.76 -3.09 1.55
CA GLU A 43 10.55 -4.41 0.93
C GLU A 43 10.98 -5.55 1.87
N PHE A 44 12.02 -5.34 2.68
CA PHE A 44 12.45 -6.32 3.67
C PHE A 44 11.43 -6.52 4.79
N MET A 45 10.79 -5.42 5.25
CA MET A 45 9.73 -5.52 6.25
C MET A 45 8.48 -6.22 5.67
N ASP A 46 8.10 -5.93 4.43
CA ASP A 46 7.03 -6.65 3.74
C ASP A 46 7.35 -8.14 3.56
N THR A 47 8.63 -8.47 3.33
CA THR A 47 9.10 -9.86 3.26
C THR A 47 8.85 -10.59 4.59
N MET A 48 9.01 -9.92 5.74
CA MET A 48 8.67 -10.49 7.04
C MET A 48 7.16 -10.71 7.19
N GLY A 49 6.35 -9.74 6.78
CA GLY A 49 4.89 -9.89 6.72
C GLY A 49 4.47 -11.06 5.81
N MET A 50 5.15 -11.26 4.69
CA MET A 50 4.88 -12.40 3.78
C MET A 50 5.24 -13.75 4.42
N PHE A 51 6.31 -13.84 5.22
CA PHE A 51 6.57 -15.06 6.00
C PHE A 51 5.46 -15.33 7.03
N ALA A 52 5.04 -14.29 7.75
CA ALA A 52 3.96 -14.39 8.72
C ALA A 52 2.66 -14.88 8.07
N ALA A 53 2.25 -14.23 6.97
CA ALA A 53 1.05 -14.60 6.21
C ALA A 53 1.13 -16.01 5.63
N ALA A 54 2.29 -16.42 5.10
CA ALA A 54 2.45 -17.77 4.54
C ALA A 54 2.38 -18.85 5.61
N THR A 55 2.97 -18.62 6.79
CA THR A 55 3.18 -19.66 7.82
C THR A 55 2.25 -19.57 9.01
N ASN A 56 1.39 -18.54 9.07
CA ASN A 56 0.54 -18.20 10.22
C ASN A 56 1.35 -18.13 11.53
N MET A 57 2.53 -17.50 11.45
CA MET A 57 3.39 -17.15 12.57
C MET A 57 3.43 -15.64 12.74
N ASN A 58 3.75 -15.17 13.93
CA ASN A 58 4.04 -13.77 14.21
C ASN A 58 5.56 -13.51 14.34
N CYS A 59 5.92 -12.26 14.62
CA CYS A 59 7.29 -11.83 14.80
C CYS A 59 8.04 -12.64 15.87
N VAL A 60 7.45 -12.85 17.05
CA VAL A 60 8.11 -13.51 18.18
C VAL A 60 8.08 -15.04 18.10
N ASP A 61 7.23 -15.62 17.25
CA ASP A 61 7.30 -17.05 16.92
C ASP A 61 8.60 -17.37 16.17
N CYS A 62 8.98 -16.51 15.22
CA CYS A 62 10.19 -16.67 14.40
C CYS A 62 11.45 -16.11 15.08
N HIS A 63 11.30 -15.00 15.80
CA HIS A 63 12.36 -14.32 16.54
C HIS A 63 12.29 -14.67 18.03
N THR A 64 12.87 -13.83 18.90
CA THR A 64 12.87 -14.05 20.35
C THR A 64 11.82 -13.16 21.03
N SER A 65 11.34 -13.53 22.22
CA SER A 65 10.35 -12.72 22.95
C SER A 65 10.84 -11.31 23.26
N ASP A 66 12.14 -11.15 23.52
CA ASP A 66 12.79 -9.86 23.75
C ASP A 66 13.07 -9.07 22.44
N SER A 67 12.68 -9.59 21.27
CA SER A 67 12.84 -8.87 19.99
C SER A 67 12.03 -7.59 19.94
N THR A 68 10.87 -7.53 20.60
CA THR A 68 10.01 -6.33 20.63
C THR A 68 10.59 -5.20 21.49
N GLU A 69 11.60 -5.47 22.32
CA GLU A 69 12.27 -4.46 23.15
C GLU A 69 13.32 -3.65 22.36
N SER A 70 13.90 -4.25 21.31
CA SER A 70 14.92 -3.61 20.47
C SER A 70 15.03 -4.29 19.11
N TRP A 71 15.07 -3.49 18.05
CA TRP A 71 15.31 -3.96 16.68
C TRP A 71 16.59 -4.80 16.53
N GLU A 72 17.59 -4.60 17.38
CA GLU A 72 18.81 -5.41 17.35
C GLU A 72 18.57 -6.87 17.75
N ASN A 73 17.60 -7.12 18.63
CA ASN A 73 17.30 -8.46 19.12
C ASN A 73 16.71 -9.37 18.02
N PHE A 74 16.10 -8.79 16.98
CA PHE A 74 15.65 -9.54 15.80
C PHE A 74 16.81 -10.24 15.06
N ALA A 75 18.05 -9.80 15.27
CA ALA A 75 19.24 -10.42 14.67
C ALA A 75 19.59 -11.77 15.30
N LYS A 76 19.11 -12.07 16.52
CA LYS A 76 19.38 -13.33 17.22
C LYS A 76 19.03 -14.52 16.33
N GLU A 77 19.87 -15.55 16.43
CA GLU A 77 19.70 -16.76 15.62
C GLU A 77 18.69 -17.68 16.29
N THR A 78 17.77 -18.24 15.50
CA THR A 78 16.76 -19.18 15.99
C THR A 78 16.70 -20.40 15.06
N PRO A 79 16.30 -21.59 15.55
CA PRO A 79 16.11 -22.75 14.68
C PRO A 79 15.11 -22.50 13.52
N LEU A 80 14.12 -21.63 13.75
CA LEU A 80 13.15 -21.24 12.74
C LEU A 80 13.77 -20.32 11.67
N LYS A 81 14.60 -19.35 12.04
CA LYS A 81 15.35 -18.53 11.06
C LYS A 81 16.29 -19.38 10.19
N GLN A 82 17.01 -20.32 10.78
CA GLN A 82 17.84 -21.26 10.03
C GLN A 82 17.01 -22.09 9.03
N THR A 83 15.82 -22.53 9.45
CA THR A 83 14.88 -23.25 8.59
C THR A 83 14.35 -22.37 7.46
N ALA A 84 13.94 -21.14 7.76
CA ALA A 84 13.48 -20.18 6.76
C ALA A 84 14.55 -19.93 5.69
N ARG A 85 15.83 -19.77 6.07
CA ARG A 85 16.94 -19.63 5.09
C ARG A 85 17.07 -20.84 4.16
N ARG A 86 16.90 -22.07 4.66
CA ARG A 86 16.87 -23.26 3.81
C ARG A 86 15.69 -23.25 2.84
N MET A 87 14.51 -22.84 3.31
CA MET A 87 13.31 -22.75 2.47
C MET A 87 13.45 -21.69 1.38
N LEU A 88 14.09 -20.55 1.68
CA LEU A 88 14.39 -19.52 0.68
C LEU A 88 15.25 -20.06 -0.46
N LEU A 89 16.34 -20.75 -0.13
CA LEU A 89 17.21 -21.37 -1.14
C LEU A 89 16.47 -22.42 -1.97
N MET A 90 15.58 -23.20 -1.35
CA MET A 90 14.76 -24.19 -2.03
C MET A 90 13.78 -23.54 -3.02
N VAL A 91 13.03 -22.53 -2.60
CA VAL A 91 12.05 -21.84 -3.47
C VAL A 91 12.76 -21.09 -4.60
N ASP A 92 13.89 -20.42 -4.32
CA ASP A 92 14.72 -19.79 -5.35
C ASP A 92 15.22 -20.81 -6.38
N ALA A 93 15.72 -21.97 -5.93
CA ALA A 93 16.16 -23.05 -6.81
C ALA A 93 15.02 -23.59 -7.68
N ILE A 94 13.83 -23.85 -7.11
CA ILE A 94 12.66 -24.33 -7.84
C ILE A 94 12.27 -23.35 -8.95
N ASN A 95 12.19 -22.05 -8.64
CA ASN A 95 11.84 -21.01 -9.60
C ASN A 95 12.87 -20.87 -10.72
N LYS A 96 14.17 -20.88 -10.40
CA LYS A 96 15.24 -20.81 -11.40
C LYS A 96 15.23 -22.00 -12.34
N GLN A 97 15.10 -23.21 -11.78
CA GLN A 97 15.22 -24.46 -12.56
C GLN A 97 13.98 -24.77 -13.40
N ASN A 98 12.79 -24.45 -12.89
CA ASN A 98 11.52 -24.91 -13.51
C ASN A 98 10.70 -23.78 -14.13
N PHE A 99 10.91 -22.53 -13.70
CA PHE A 99 10.11 -21.38 -14.10
C PHE A 99 10.95 -20.27 -14.74
N LYS A 100 12.17 -20.57 -15.21
CA LYS A 100 13.10 -19.60 -15.84
C LYS A 100 13.39 -18.38 -14.96
N GLY A 101 13.37 -18.58 -13.64
CA GLY A 101 13.54 -17.51 -12.65
C GLY A 101 12.29 -16.66 -12.41
N VAL A 102 11.17 -16.92 -13.10
CA VAL A 102 9.88 -16.33 -12.75
C VAL A 102 9.46 -16.89 -11.40
N ARG A 103 9.04 -16.02 -10.48
CA ARG A 103 8.56 -16.41 -9.16
C ARG A 103 7.14 -16.96 -9.24
N SER A 104 7.04 -18.24 -9.60
CA SER A 104 5.78 -18.99 -9.66
C SER A 104 5.52 -19.78 -8.38
N VAL A 105 6.57 -20.29 -7.73
CA VAL A 105 6.50 -20.94 -6.41
C VAL A 105 6.88 -19.91 -5.35
N THR A 106 6.06 -19.78 -4.31
CA THR A 106 6.27 -18.87 -3.18
C THR A 106 6.16 -19.63 -1.86
N CYS A 107 6.42 -18.97 -0.74
CA CYS A 107 6.12 -19.57 0.56
C CYS A 107 4.62 -19.92 0.67
N TYR A 108 3.74 -19.07 0.13
CA TYR A 108 2.30 -19.28 0.19
C TYR A 108 1.84 -20.48 -0.64
N THR A 109 2.43 -20.74 -1.83
CA THR A 109 2.05 -21.90 -2.67
C THR A 109 2.26 -23.26 -1.99
N CYS A 110 3.15 -23.32 -0.98
CA CYS A 110 3.38 -24.54 -0.21
C CYS A 110 2.65 -24.51 1.13
N HIS A 111 2.68 -23.38 1.82
CA HIS A 111 2.17 -23.29 3.18
C HIS A 111 0.67 -22.98 3.25
N HIS A 112 0.11 -22.13 2.39
CA HIS A 112 -1.31 -21.72 2.41
C HIS A 112 -1.83 -21.29 3.80
N GLY A 113 -1.01 -20.59 4.58
CA GLY A 113 -1.36 -20.20 5.96
C GLY A 113 -1.17 -21.31 6.99
N ASP A 114 -0.67 -22.48 6.63
CA ASP A 114 -0.26 -23.50 7.58
C ASP A 114 1.20 -23.34 8.00
N ARG A 115 1.48 -23.56 9.29
CA ARG A 115 2.84 -23.60 9.85
C ARG A 115 3.78 -24.56 9.09
N ARG A 116 3.25 -25.63 8.53
CA ARG A 116 3.98 -26.59 7.69
C ARG A 116 3.09 -27.00 6.51
N PRO A 117 3.64 -27.14 5.29
CA PRO A 117 2.90 -27.62 4.13
C PRO A 117 2.21 -28.95 4.41
N LYS A 118 0.92 -29.06 4.09
CA LYS A 118 0.17 -30.31 4.19
C LYS A 118 0.53 -31.20 3.01
N GLN A 119 0.85 -32.46 3.30
CA GLN A 119 1.15 -33.47 2.27
C GLN A 119 -0.01 -34.44 2.02
N ILE A 120 -1.06 -34.38 2.85
CA ILE A 120 -2.25 -35.23 2.76
C ILE A 120 -3.44 -34.33 2.45
N PRO A 121 -4.21 -34.61 1.38
CA PRO A 121 -5.42 -33.85 1.06
C PRO A 121 -6.45 -33.88 2.20
N SER A 122 -7.17 -32.78 2.39
CA SER A 122 -8.30 -32.73 3.32
C SER A 122 -9.59 -33.14 2.62
N LEU A 123 -10.21 -34.24 3.05
CA LEU A 123 -11.52 -34.65 2.53
C LEU A 123 -12.62 -33.62 2.87
N VAL A 124 -12.45 -32.85 3.95
CA VAL A 124 -13.37 -31.75 4.27
C VAL A 124 -13.30 -30.69 3.18
N VAL A 125 -12.10 -30.27 2.78
CA VAL A 125 -11.93 -29.30 1.67
C VAL A 125 -12.47 -29.87 0.37
N GLN A 126 -12.22 -31.16 0.10
CA GLN A 126 -12.64 -31.82 -1.15
C GLN A 126 -14.18 -31.92 -1.31
N TYR A 127 -14.91 -32.13 -0.21
CA TYR A 127 -16.37 -32.32 -0.25
C TYR A 127 -17.17 -31.10 0.26
N SER A 128 -16.51 -29.99 0.62
CA SER A 128 -17.16 -28.73 0.97
C SER A 128 -17.40 -27.87 -0.28
N ALA A 129 -18.31 -26.90 -0.17
CA ALA A 129 -18.40 -25.85 -1.18
C ALA A 129 -17.04 -25.11 -1.27
N PRO A 130 -16.57 -24.77 -2.49
CA PRO A 130 -15.38 -23.95 -2.65
C PRO A 130 -15.49 -22.65 -1.86
N ILE A 131 -14.41 -22.25 -1.20
CA ILE A 131 -14.32 -20.93 -0.60
C ILE A 131 -14.00 -19.96 -1.73
N GLU A 132 -14.90 -19.01 -1.97
CA GLU A 132 -14.67 -17.91 -2.92
C GLU A 132 -13.84 -16.83 -2.23
N ASP A 133 -12.66 -16.52 -2.77
CA ASP A 133 -11.89 -15.35 -2.39
C ASP A 133 -12.18 -14.21 -3.40
N PRO A 134 -12.87 -13.13 -3.01
CA PRO A 134 -13.12 -12.00 -3.90
C PRO A 134 -11.84 -11.29 -4.35
N ASN A 135 -10.72 -11.54 -3.67
CA ASN A 135 -9.42 -10.93 -3.97
C ASN A 135 -8.53 -11.81 -4.85
N GLU A 136 -9.01 -12.96 -5.33
CA GLU A 136 -8.26 -13.80 -6.26
C GLU A 136 -7.82 -12.98 -7.49
N ILE A 137 -6.54 -13.10 -7.84
CA ILE A 137 -5.91 -12.21 -8.83
C ILE A 137 -5.93 -12.82 -10.23
N ASP A 138 -5.95 -14.14 -10.31
CA ASP A 138 -6.05 -14.90 -11.55
C ASP A 138 -7.51 -14.96 -12.01
N VAL A 139 -8.00 -13.83 -12.52
CA VAL A 139 -9.37 -13.69 -12.97
C VAL A 139 -9.49 -13.93 -14.47
N PHE A 140 -10.48 -14.73 -14.86
CA PHE A 140 -10.89 -14.88 -16.26
C PHE A 140 -11.79 -13.71 -16.67
N SER A 141 -11.63 -13.21 -17.90
CA SER A 141 -12.50 -12.15 -18.44
C SER A 141 -13.91 -12.69 -18.63
N ASN A 142 -14.91 -12.06 -18.02
CA ASN A 142 -16.31 -12.34 -18.33
C ASN A 142 -16.72 -11.53 -19.56
N ALA A 143 -16.67 -12.15 -20.75
CA ALA A 143 -16.80 -11.50 -22.07
C ALA A 143 -18.21 -10.95 -22.43
N GLY A 144 -19.10 -10.74 -21.44
CA GLY A 144 -20.46 -10.26 -21.65
C GLY A 144 -20.88 -9.03 -20.83
N GLY A 145 -19.95 -8.42 -20.08
CA GLY A 145 -20.22 -7.28 -19.18
C GLY A 145 -19.97 -5.90 -19.79
N LEU A 146 -20.16 -4.85 -18.98
CA LEU A 146 -19.79 -3.47 -19.32
C LEU A 146 -18.29 -3.37 -19.65
N SER A 147 -17.93 -2.50 -20.59
CA SER A 147 -16.53 -2.16 -20.85
C SER A 147 -15.92 -1.37 -19.69
N ALA A 148 -14.59 -1.39 -19.57
CA ALA A 148 -13.88 -0.57 -18.58
C ALA A 148 -14.26 0.92 -18.69
N ASP A 149 -14.46 1.42 -19.92
CA ASP A 149 -14.89 2.78 -20.21
C ASP A 149 -16.26 3.10 -19.61
N GLN A 150 -17.22 2.18 -19.75
CA GLN A 150 -18.56 2.35 -19.18
C GLN A 150 -18.53 2.30 -17.66
N ILE A 151 -17.72 1.43 -17.07
CA ILE A 151 -17.59 1.30 -15.60
C ILE A 151 -16.95 2.56 -15.02
N PHE A 152 -15.85 3.06 -15.61
CA PHE A 152 -15.25 4.33 -15.18
C PHE A 152 -16.19 5.51 -15.37
N ALA A 153 -16.92 5.59 -16.49
CA ALA A 153 -17.91 6.64 -16.68
C ALA A 153 -19.00 6.61 -15.60
N LYS A 154 -19.51 5.42 -15.25
CA LYS A 154 -20.47 5.22 -14.16
C LYS A 154 -19.87 5.64 -12.81
N TYR A 155 -18.62 5.27 -12.53
CA TYR A 155 -17.93 5.64 -11.30
C TYR A 155 -17.77 7.16 -11.15
N LEU A 156 -17.22 7.82 -12.17
CA LEU A 156 -17.03 9.27 -12.14
C LEU A 156 -18.39 10.01 -12.04
N GLN A 157 -19.43 9.49 -12.68
CA GLN A 157 -20.79 10.01 -12.54
C GLN A 157 -21.34 9.82 -11.12
N ALA A 158 -21.17 8.64 -10.51
CA ALA A 158 -21.63 8.33 -9.15
C ALA A 158 -20.97 9.21 -8.09
N LEU A 159 -19.72 9.62 -8.33
CA LEU A 159 -18.99 10.55 -7.47
C LEU A 159 -19.43 12.01 -7.61
N GLY A 160 -20.14 12.41 -8.67
CA GLY A 160 -20.60 13.79 -8.85
C GLY A 160 -20.46 14.34 -10.27
N GLY A 161 -19.83 13.59 -11.18
CA GLY A 161 -19.62 13.97 -12.58
C GLY A 161 -18.27 14.66 -12.83
N ALA A 162 -17.82 14.64 -14.09
CA ALA A 162 -16.48 15.10 -14.48
C ALA A 162 -16.19 16.56 -14.12
N GLU A 163 -17.17 17.46 -14.29
CA GLU A 163 -17.02 18.89 -13.98
C GLU A 163 -16.77 19.15 -12.49
N ARG A 164 -17.55 18.51 -11.60
CA ARG A 164 -17.38 18.65 -10.16
C ARG A 164 -16.10 17.98 -9.66
N LEU A 165 -15.75 16.84 -10.23
CA LEU A 165 -14.48 16.18 -9.93
C LEU A 165 -13.28 17.04 -10.35
N ALA A 166 -13.37 17.75 -11.48
CA ALA A 166 -12.32 18.67 -11.91
C ALA A 166 -12.20 19.93 -11.03
N SER A 167 -13.28 20.33 -10.35
CA SER A 167 -13.26 21.48 -9.43
C SER A 167 -12.75 21.14 -8.02
N LEU A 168 -12.63 19.85 -7.68
CA LEU A 168 -11.99 19.40 -6.44
C LEU A 168 -10.46 19.32 -6.63
N THR A 169 -9.77 20.37 -6.21
CA THR A 169 -8.31 20.52 -6.40
C THR A 169 -7.50 20.16 -5.16
N SER A 170 -8.12 20.20 -3.98
CA SER A 170 -7.52 19.83 -2.71
C SER A 170 -8.58 19.51 -1.68
N PHE A 171 -8.20 18.84 -0.59
CA PHE A 171 -8.97 18.84 0.64
C PHE A 171 -8.10 18.63 1.86
N VAL A 172 -8.60 19.10 3.00
CA VAL A 172 -8.09 18.74 4.34
C VAL A 172 -9.17 17.96 5.06
N ALA A 173 -8.83 16.83 5.63
CA ALA A 173 -9.76 16.00 6.39
C ALA A 173 -9.24 15.70 7.78
N LYS A 174 -10.18 15.56 8.72
CA LYS A 174 -9.91 15.16 10.10
C LYS A 174 -10.83 14.02 10.52
N GLY A 175 -10.37 13.22 11.47
CA GLY A 175 -11.19 12.16 12.02
C GLY A 175 -10.48 11.34 13.08
N THR A 176 -10.84 10.07 13.15
CA THR A 176 -10.24 9.06 14.01
C THR A 176 -9.59 7.96 13.19
N TYR A 177 -8.45 7.48 13.68
CA TYR A 177 -7.74 6.30 13.21
C TYR A 177 -7.63 5.29 14.35
N SER A 178 -7.77 4.01 14.05
CA SER A 178 -7.57 2.91 14.99
C SER A 178 -7.06 1.71 14.23
N GLY A 179 -6.02 1.05 14.72
CA GLY A 179 -5.42 -0.08 14.02
C GLY A 179 -4.36 -0.79 14.82
N TYR A 180 -3.75 -1.80 14.19
CA TYR A 180 -2.72 -2.62 14.81
C TYR A 180 -1.51 -1.80 15.29
N ASP A 181 -1.07 -0.84 14.48
CA ASP A 181 0.01 0.10 14.78
C ASP A 181 -0.30 1.07 15.93
N THR A 182 -1.55 1.18 16.34
CA THR A 182 -1.98 1.98 17.51
C THR A 182 -2.44 1.12 18.69
N ASP A 183 -2.22 -0.20 18.65
CA ASP A 183 -2.75 -1.16 19.62
C ASP A 183 -4.29 -1.02 19.77
N GLN A 184 -4.96 -0.77 18.65
CA GLN A 184 -6.40 -0.49 18.56
C GLN A 184 -6.87 0.74 19.36
N ALA A 185 -5.94 1.57 19.85
CA ALA A 185 -6.28 2.85 20.47
C ALA A 185 -6.74 3.85 19.40
N LYS A 186 -7.76 4.63 19.73
CA LYS A 186 -8.21 5.72 18.87
C LYS A 186 -7.20 6.86 18.90
N ALA A 187 -6.67 7.20 17.73
CA ALA A 187 -5.79 8.34 17.51
C ALA A 187 -6.50 9.37 16.61
N ALA A 188 -6.18 10.65 16.79
CA ALA A 188 -6.60 11.67 15.84
C ALA A 188 -5.85 11.49 14.51
N ILE A 189 -6.51 11.73 13.39
CA ILE A 189 -5.90 11.70 12.06
C ILE A 189 -6.17 12.99 11.30
N GLU A 190 -5.15 13.48 10.60
CA GLU A 190 -5.24 14.55 9.63
C GLU A 190 -4.81 14.04 8.26
N ILE A 191 -5.55 14.43 7.22
CA ILE A 191 -5.21 14.11 5.84
C ILE A 191 -5.20 15.41 5.04
N TYR A 192 -4.12 15.59 4.28
CA TYR A 192 -3.95 16.66 3.32
C TYR A 192 -3.86 16.01 1.95
N ALA A 193 -4.69 16.42 1.01
CA ALA A 193 -4.67 15.89 -0.35
C ALA A 193 -4.72 17.02 -1.35
N LYS A 194 -3.93 16.91 -2.43
CA LYS A 194 -3.90 17.87 -3.52
C LYS A 194 -3.80 17.15 -4.87
N ALA A 195 -4.63 17.58 -5.81
CA ALA A 195 -4.65 17.02 -7.15
C ALA A 195 -3.31 17.30 -7.88
N PRO A 196 -2.87 16.39 -8.77
CA PRO A 196 -3.56 15.16 -9.16
C PRO A 196 -3.33 13.97 -8.22
N ALA A 197 -2.23 13.95 -7.46
CA ALA A 197 -1.86 12.77 -6.65
C ALA A 197 -0.84 13.11 -5.56
N GLN A 198 -1.08 14.15 -4.76
CA GLN A 198 -0.28 14.40 -3.54
C GLN A 198 -1.13 14.09 -2.31
N ARG A 199 -0.55 13.40 -1.33
CA ARG A 199 -1.25 13.03 -0.10
C ARG A 199 -0.31 12.96 1.09
N THR A 200 -0.73 13.56 2.19
CA THR A 200 -0.09 13.42 3.50
C THR A 200 -1.12 12.96 4.50
N THR A 201 -0.76 11.93 5.28
CA THR A 201 -1.57 11.40 6.36
C THR A 201 -0.77 11.46 7.65
N ILE A 202 -1.32 12.09 8.68
CA ILE A 202 -0.71 12.23 10.00
C ILE A 202 -1.63 11.53 10.99
N VAL A 203 -1.13 10.50 11.66
CA VAL A 203 -1.81 9.83 12.76
C VAL A 203 -1.12 10.24 14.05
N HIS A 204 -1.84 10.87 14.96
CA HIS A 204 -1.36 11.32 16.27
C HIS A 204 -1.45 10.17 17.27
N ALA A 205 -0.60 9.15 17.11
CA ALA A 205 -0.62 7.97 17.95
C ALA A 205 -0.09 8.29 19.37
N PRO A 206 -0.47 7.50 20.39
CA PRO A 206 -0.05 7.74 21.78
C PRO A 206 1.48 7.80 21.96
N PHE A 207 2.23 7.04 21.17
CA PHE A 207 3.69 6.98 21.21
C PHE A 207 4.39 8.01 20.32
N GLY A 208 3.65 8.83 19.58
CA GLY A 208 4.16 9.86 18.67
C GLY A 208 3.49 9.84 17.31
N ASP A 209 3.75 10.87 16.51
CA ASP A 209 3.10 11.02 15.20
C ASP A 209 3.65 10.01 14.19
N SER A 210 2.75 9.33 13.49
CA SER A 210 3.04 8.58 12.27
C SER A 210 2.66 9.40 11.05
N VAL A 211 3.64 9.80 10.24
CA VAL A 211 3.48 10.64 9.05
C VAL A 211 3.77 9.82 7.81
N ARG A 212 2.78 9.71 6.92
CA ARG A 212 2.90 9.09 5.59
C ARG A 212 2.72 10.17 4.53
N VAL A 213 3.68 10.28 3.60
CA VAL A 213 3.65 11.29 2.53
C VAL A 213 3.84 10.60 1.19
N TYR A 214 3.07 11.01 0.19
CA TYR A 214 3.37 10.87 -1.23
C TYR A 214 3.32 12.25 -1.87
N ASP A 215 4.44 12.69 -2.44
CA ASP A 215 4.58 14.05 -2.99
C ASP A 215 4.15 14.17 -4.46
N GLY A 216 3.60 13.09 -5.04
CA GLY A 216 3.31 12.98 -6.47
C GLY A 216 4.41 12.24 -7.26
N ARG A 217 5.52 11.89 -6.62
CA ARG A 217 6.64 11.14 -7.22
C ARG A 217 7.28 10.15 -6.27
N ALA A 218 7.63 10.58 -5.06
CA ALA A 218 8.26 9.80 -4.01
C ALA A 218 7.35 9.73 -2.78
N ALA A 219 7.57 8.71 -1.95
CA ALA A 219 6.82 8.53 -0.71
C ALA A 219 7.73 8.16 0.45
N TRP A 220 7.26 8.47 1.66
CA TRP A 220 7.96 8.22 2.91
C TRP A 220 6.99 7.89 4.03
N ILE A 221 7.51 7.13 5.00
CA ILE A 221 6.88 6.92 6.31
C ILE A 221 7.87 7.36 7.38
N ALA A 222 7.45 8.27 8.25
CA ALA A 222 8.16 8.63 9.47
C ALA A 222 7.28 8.26 10.66
N SER A 223 7.72 7.30 11.47
CA SER A 223 6.97 6.92 12.68
C SER A 223 7.90 6.29 13.73
N PRO A 224 7.65 6.51 15.04
CA PRO A 224 8.51 5.98 16.11
C PRO A 224 8.49 4.45 16.27
N ASP A 225 7.46 3.77 15.75
CA ASP A 225 7.29 2.31 15.81
C ASP A 225 8.04 1.55 14.71
N LYS A 226 8.77 2.26 13.84
CA LYS A 226 9.48 1.70 12.68
C LYS A 226 10.96 1.44 12.98
N PRO A 227 11.61 0.52 12.23
CA PRO A 227 13.03 0.21 12.41
C PRO A 227 13.96 1.38 12.11
N LEU A 228 13.48 2.34 11.32
CA LEU A 228 14.14 3.62 11.06
C LEU A 228 13.15 4.75 11.32
N PRO A 229 13.60 5.90 11.82
CA PRO A 229 12.72 7.05 12.06
C PRO A 229 12.16 7.65 10.77
N LEU A 230 12.73 7.31 9.61
CA LEU A 230 12.24 7.69 8.29
C LEU A 230 12.59 6.61 7.27
N ILE A 231 11.57 6.09 6.58
CA ILE A 231 11.71 5.06 5.55
C ILE A 231 11.18 5.62 4.23
N PRO A 232 12.00 5.74 3.17
CA PRO A 232 11.50 6.00 1.82
C PRO A 232 10.78 4.74 1.31
N LEU A 233 9.60 4.92 0.72
CA LEU A 233 8.87 3.83 0.06
C LEU A 233 9.42 3.59 -1.33
N THR A 234 9.54 2.31 -1.68
CA THR A 234 10.09 1.85 -2.96
C THR A 234 9.16 0.82 -3.61
N GLY A 235 9.47 0.43 -4.85
CA GLY A 235 8.78 -0.66 -5.55
C GLY A 235 7.25 -0.59 -5.46
N GLY A 236 6.65 -1.71 -5.03
CA GLY A 236 5.19 -1.83 -4.88
C GLY A 236 4.58 -0.94 -3.79
N ASN A 237 5.35 -0.56 -2.76
CA ASN A 237 4.87 0.36 -1.72
C ASN A 237 4.76 1.80 -2.22
N LEU A 238 5.75 2.24 -3.03
CA LEU A 238 5.68 3.54 -3.70
C LEU A 238 4.51 3.58 -4.70
N GLU A 239 4.36 2.52 -5.51
CA GLU A 239 3.22 2.44 -6.43
C GLU A 239 1.89 2.41 -5.67
N GLY A 240 1.83 1.70 -4.54
CA GLY A 240 0.66 1.70 -3.66
C GLY A 240 0.28 3.09 -3.14
N ALA A 241 1.25 3.84 -2.62
CA ALA A 241 1.05 5.21 -2.17
C ALA A 241 0.55 6.12 -3.30
N LYS A 242 1.07 5.92 -4.53
CA LYS A 242 0.59 6.59 -5.74
C LYS A 242 -0.87 6.25 -6.07
N ILE A 243 -1.24 4.96 -6.09
CA ILE A 243 -2.63 4.54 -6.34
C ILE A 243 -3.57 5.15 -5.29
N GLU A 244 -3.23 5.09 -4.01
CA GLU A 244 -4.06 5.62 -2.91
C GLU A 244 -4.21 7.15 -2.98
N ALA A 245 -3.19 7.87 -3.44
CA ALA A 245 -3.29 9.31 -3.72
C ALA A 245 -4.16 9.59 -4.95
N MET A 246 -4.04 8.80 -6.03
CA MET A 246 -4.89 8.93 -7.22
C MET A 246 -6.36 8.61 -6.93
N VAL A 247 -6.67 7.68 -6.02
CA VAL A 247 -8.07 7.41 -5.60
C VAL A 247 -8.72 8.62 -4.95
N SER A 248 -7.92 9.53 -4.36
CA SER A 248 -8.44 10.80 -3.81
C SER A 248 -8.91 11.77 -4.92
N PHE A 249 -8.39 11.61 -6.14
CA PHE A 249 -8.73 12.40 -7.34
C PHE A 249 -8.83 11.47 -8.57
N PRO A 250 -9.91 10.69 -8.71
CA PRO A 250 -9.90 9.44 -9.49
C PRO A 250 -9.87 9.58 -11.01
N THR A 251 -10.00 10.79 -11.55
CA THR A 251 -10.05 11.05 -13.00
C THR A 251 -8.88 10.44 -13.80
N PRO A 252 -7.62 10.45 -13.31
CA PRO A 252 -6.48 9.88 -14.04
C PRO A 252 -6.33 8.36 -13.93
N ILE A 253 -7.13 7.66 -13.11
CA ILE A 253 -6.92 6.23 -12.81
C ILE A 253 -6.96 5.39 -14.09
N LYS A 254 -7.93 5.63 -14.99
CA LYS A 254 -8.06 4.87 -16.23
C LYS A 254 -6.77 4.92 -17.07
N GLN A 255 -6.15 6.10 -17.16
CA GLN A 255 -4.94 6.35 -17.96
C GLN A 255 -3.66 5.85 -17.27
N ALA A 256 -3.70 5.53 -15.97
CA ALA A 256 -2.55 5.03 -15.23
C ALA A 256 -2.22 3.56 -15.54
N PHE A 257 -3.09 2.85 -16.27
CA PHE A 257 -2.92 1.43 -16.61
C PHE A 257 -2.99 1.21 -18.12
N ASN A 258 -2.15 0.30 -18.62
CA ASN A 258 -2.06 -0.02 -20.04
C ASN A 258 -3.18 -0.97 -20.51
N GLN A 259 -3.67 -1.83 -19.63
CA GLN A 259 -4.72 -2.79 -19.93
C GLN A 259 -5.70 -2.89 -18.77
N TRP A 260 -6.95 -3.20 -19.14
CA TRP A 260 -8.05 -3.39 -18.22
C TRP A 260 -8.73 -4.73 -18.50
N ARG A 261 -8.94 -5.52 -17.45
CA ARG A 261 -9.78 -6.71 -17.47
C ARG A 261 -10.99 -6.50 -16.58
N VAL A 262 -12.16 -6.91 -17.08
CA VAL A 262 -13.43 -6.82 -16.34
C VAL A 262 -13.84 -8.22 -15.90
N THR A 263 -14.22 -8.36 -14.64
CA THR A 263 -14.87 -9.55 -14.09
C THR A 263 -15.89 -9.15 -13.03
N THR A 264 -16.57 -10.12 -12.43
CA THR A 264 -17.49 -9.94 -11.31
C THR A 264 -17.14 -10.91 -10.19
N THR A 265 -17.45 -10.54 -8.95
CA THR A 265 -17.36 -11.41 -7.78
C THR A 265 -18.39 -10.95 -6.74
N THR A 266 -18.42 -11.57 -5.57
CA THR A 266 -19.29 -11.18 -4.46
C THR A 266 -18.47 -10.71 -3.26
N ILE A 267 -18.90 -9.62 -2.62
CA ILE A 267 -18.38 -9.16 -1.32
C ILE A 267 -19.58 -9.10 -0.39
N ASP A 268 -19.54 -9.83 0.73
CA ASP A 268 -20.64 -9.94 1.70
C ASP A 268 -21.99 -10.25 1.00
N ASP A 269 -21.98 -11.27 0.13
CA ASP A 269 -23.11 -11.72 -0.70
C ASP A 269 -23.67 -10.68 -1.69
N ARG A 270 -22.94 -9.58 -1.93
CA ARG A 270 -23.31 -8.55 -2.91
C ARG A 270 -22.41 -8.64 -4.13
N GLU A 271 -23.02 -8.74 -5.30
CA GLU A 271 -22.29 -8.70 -6.56
C GLU A 271 -21.59 -7.34 -6.73
N VAL A 272 -20.31 -7.40 -7.07
CA VAL A 272 -19.47 -6.25 -7.41
C VAL A 272 -18.78 -6.48 -8.74
N THR A 273 -18.56 -5.40 -9.47
CA THR A 273 -17.77 -5.43 -10.71
C THR A 273 -16.31 -5.12 -10.39
N VAL A 274 -15.40 -5.94 -10.91
CA VAL A 274 -13.95 -5.78 -10.69
C VAL A 274 -13.30 -5.28 -11.99
N LEU A 275 -12.60 -4.16 -11.89
CA LEU A 275 -11.64 -3.71 -12.90
C LEU A 275 -10.23 -4.04 -12.44
N GLN A 276 -9.57 -4.97 -13.13
CA GLN A 276 -8.17 -5.26 -12.92
C GLN A 276 -7.33 -4.44 -13.91
N GLY A 277 -6.57 -3.49 -13.38
CA GLY A 277 -5.60 -2.68 -14.13
C GLY A 277 -4.24 -3.36 -14.13
N THR A 278 -3.59 -3.45 -15.30
CA THR A 278 -2.26 -4.05 -15.43
C THR A 278 -1.29 -3.16 -16.20
N ASN A 279 -0.03 -3.20 -15.77
CA ASN A 279 1.11 -2.56 -16.41
C ASN A 279 2.24 -3.57 -16.60
N PRO A 280 3.06 -3.45 -17.66
CA PRO A 280 4.20 -4.33 -17.86
C PRO A 280 5.13 -4.31 -16.64
N ARG A 281 5.49 -5.51 -16.14
CA ARG A 281 6.41 -5.70 -15.00
C ARG A 281 5.92 -5.10 -13.67
N GLN A 282 4.61 -4.86 -13.53
CA GLN A 282 4.00 -4.48 -12.26
C GLN A 282 2.93 -5.52 -11.89
N PRO A 283 2.70 -5.78 -10.59
CA PRO A 283 1.54 -6.53 -10.16
C PRO A 283 0.22 -5.86 -10.58
N PRO A 284 -0.87 -6.64 -10.79
CA PRO A 284 -2.18 -6.08 -11.05
C PRO A 284 -2.72 -5.29 -9.85
N VAL A 285 -3.65 -4.37 -10.13
CA VAL A 285 -4.45 -3.66 -9.12
C VAL A 285 -5.93 -3.88 -9.44
N ASN A 286 -6.70 -4.37 -8.47
CA ASN A 286 -8.13 -4.60 -8.62
C ASN A 286 -8.93 -3.48 -7.96
N PHE A 287 -9.87 -2.90 -8.71
CA PHE A 287 -10.83 -1.90 -8.26
C PHE A 287 -12.23 -2.51 -8.29
N TYR A 288 -12.92 -2.50 -7.16
CA TYR A 288 -14.22 -3.16 -7.00
C TYR A 288 -15.32 -2.10 -6.88
N PHE A 289 -16.31 -2.17 -7.76
CA PHE A 289 -17.41 -1.22 -7.84
C PHE A 289 -18.74 -1.89 -7.50
N ASP A 290 -19.53 -1.25 -6.64
CA ASP A 290 -20.87 -1.72 -6.32
C ASP A 290 -21.90 -1.37 -7.41
N GLN A 291 -23.16 -1.77 -7.20
CA GLN A 291 -24.26 -1.48 -8.12
C GLN A 291 -24.53 0.02 -8.31
N SER A 292 -24.20 0.87 -7.32
CA SER A 292 -24.30 2.33 -7.44
C SER A 292 -23.21 2.91 -8.33
N GLY A 293 -22.13 2.15 -8.55
CA GLY A 293 -20.95 2.55 -9.30
C GLY A 293 -19.83 3.11 -8.42
N LEU A 294 -19.99 3.13 -7.10
CA LEU A 294 -18.94 3.61 -6.18
C LEU A 294 -17.86 2.54 -5.99
N LEU A 295 -16.61 2.98 -5.88
CA LEU A 295 -15.50 2.12 -5.49
C LEU A 295 -15.69 1.67 -4.03
N VAL A 296 -15.83 0.37 -3.79
CA VAL A 296 -16.05 -0.19 -2.44
C VAL A 296 -14.84 -0.96 -1.94
N ARG A 297 -13.96 -1.42 -2.82
CA ARG A 297 -12.69 -2.05 -2.46
C ARG A 297 -11.60 -1.73 -3.47
N LEU A 298 -10.38 -1.58 -2.98
CA LEU A 298 -9.14 -1.57 -3.75
C LEU A 298 -8.24 -2.69 -3.24
N VAL A 299 -7.72 -3.52 -4.13
CA VAL A 299 -6.67 -4.49 -3.81
C VAL A 299 -5.45 -4.19 -4.66
N ARG A 300 -4.32 -3.96 -4.01
CA ARG A 300 -3.00 -3.80 -4.65
C ARG A 300 -2.03 -4.82 -4.09
N LEU A 301 -1.02 -5.16 -4.88
CA LEU A 301 0.03 -6.09 -4.48
C LEU A 301 1.38 -5.39 -4.52
N ALA A 302 2.24 -5.64 -3.53
CA ALA A 302 3.65 -5.29 -3.60
C ALA A 302 4.49 -6.56 -3.79
N ASP A 303 5.40 -6.54 -4.76
CA ASP A 303 6.38 -7.61 -4.91
C ASP A 303 7.41 -7.51 -3.76
N THR A 304 7.70 -8.64 -3.10
CA THR A 304 8.81 -8.78 -2.15
C THR A 304 9.93 -9.65 -2.72
N ALA A 305 10.87 -10.14 -1.92
CA ALA A 305 11.81 -11.18 -2.38
C ALA A 305 11.15 -12.56 -2.53
N ILE A 306 10.03 -12.85 -1.85
CA ILE A 306 9.56 -14.24 -1.60
C ILE A 306 8.09 -14.49 -1.95
N GLY A 307 7.35 -13.44 -2.25
CA GLY A 307 5.94 -13.48 -2.64
C GLY A 307 5.40 -12.08 -2.88
N ARG A 308 4.11 -11.99 -3.21
CA ARG A 308 3.40 -10.71 -3.28
C ARG A 308 2.64 -10.51 -1.98
N VAL A 309 2.79 -9.33 -1.38
CA VAL A 309 1.97 -8.95 -0.22
C VAL A 309 0.75 -8.16 -0.71
N PRO A 310 -0.48 -8.60 -0.37
CA PRO A 310 -1.66 -7.84 -0.68
C PRO A 310 -1.87 -6.70 0.32
N THR A 311 -2.45 -5.61 -0.16
CA THR A 311 -3.13 -4.61 0.66
C THR A 311 -4.54 -4.44 0.10
N GLN A 312 -5.52 -4.67 0.97
CA GLN A 312 -6.94 -4.44 0.71
C GLN A 312 -7.36 -3.15 1.40
N ILE A 313 -8.11 -2.30 0.71
CA ILE A 313 -8.72 -1.09 1.28
C ILE A 313 -10.21 -1.12 0.95
N ASP A 314 -11.04 -1.30 1.98
CA ASP A 314 -12.50 -1.23 1.88
C ASP A 314 -12.97 0.19 2.13
N TYR A 315 -13.74 0.76 1.22
CA TYR A 315 -14.30 2.11 1.32
C TYR A 315 -15.78 2.07 1.66
N GLY A 316 -16.24 3.03 2.45
CA GLY A 316 -17.64 3.17 2.80
C GLY A 316 -17.96 4.58 3.30
N ASP A 317 -19.23 4.75 3.71
CA ASP A 317 -19.75 6.03 4.21
C ASP A 317 -19.46 7.18 3.23
N TYR A 318 -19.85 7.00 1.97
CA TYR A 318 -19.67 8.05 0.95
C TYR A 318 -20.59 9.23 1.25
N ARG A 319 -20.00 10.43 1.42
CA ARG A 319 -20.74 11.67 1.67
C ARG A 319 -20.35 12.74 0.68
N GLU A 320 -21.29 13.62 0.37
CA GLU A 320 -21.05 14.75 -0.50
C GLU A 320 -20.28 15.86 0.21
N VAL A 321 -19.22 16.35 -0.44
CA VAL A 321 -18.40 17.50 -0.05
C VAL A 321 -18.18 18.33 -1.30
N SER A 322 -18.70 19.56 -1.30
CA SER A 322 -18.64 20.46 -2.48
C SER A 322 -19.15 19.80 -3.78
N GLY A 323 -20.23 19.01 -3.68
CA GLY A 323 -20.83 18.32 -4.82
C GLY A 323 -20.09 17.08 -5.31
N VAL A 324 -19.03 16.65 -4.62
CA VAL A 324 -18.28 15.41 -4.89
C VAL A 324 -18.46 14.44 -3.73
N LYS A 325 -18.79 13.18 -4.01
CA LYS A 325 -18.81 12.13 -2.98
C LYS A 325 -17.39 11.68 -2.65
N LEU A 326 -17.06 11.67 -1.37
CA LEU A 326 -15.79 11.15 -0.85
C LEU A 326 -16.09 10.07 0.19
N PRO A 327 -15.25 9.02 0.32
CA PRO A 327 -15.41 8.03 1.38
C PRO A 327 -15.05 8.66 2.74
N PHE A 328 -15.96 8.59 3.71
CA PHE A 328 -15.69 9.02 5.09
C PHE A 328 -15.22 7.87 5.98
N ARG A 329 -15.25 6.63 5.49
CA ARG A 329 -14.73 5.47 6.19
C ARG A 329 -13.91 4.61 5.26
N TRP A 330 -12.78 4.13 5.74
CA TRP A 330 -12.12 3.00 5.10
C TRP A 330 -11.38 2.12 6.09
N THR A 331 -11.27 0.83 5.74
CA THR A 331 -10.46 -0.14 6.47
C THR A 331 -9.37 -0.64 5.54
N ALA A 332 -8.11 -0.42 5.91
CA ALA A 332 -6.95 -0.96 5.22
C ALA A 332 -6.47 -2.23 5.95
N THR A 333 -6.32 -3.34 5.22
CA THR A 333 -5.84 -4.63 5.72
C THR A 333 -4.62 -5.05 4.90
N TRP A 334 -3.57 -5.49 5.58
CA TRP A 334 -2.33 -5.98 4.98
C TRP A 334 -1.83 -7.21 5.76
N THR A 335 -0.74 -7.83 5.31
CA THR A 335 -0.30 -9.16 5.78
C THR A 335 -0.07 -9.29 7.29
N ASP A 336 0.24 -8.21 7.99
CA ASP A 336 0.51 -8.20 9.43
C ASP A 336 -0.28 -7.13 10.20
N GLY A 337 -1.36 -6.60 9.62
CA GLY A 337 -2.18 -5.62 10.33
C GLY A 337 -3.42 -5.15 9.61
N GLN A 338 -4.22 -4.39 10.37
CA GLN A 338 -5.40 -3.71 9.87
C GLN A 338 -5.54 -2.37 10.57
N SER A 339 -6.09 -1.38 9.88
CA SER A 339 -6.50 -0.11 10.45
C SER A 339 -7.82 0.38 9.85
N THR A 340 -8.60 1.11 10.62
CA THR A 340 -9.80 1.82 10.19
C THR A 340 -9.60 3.31 10.37
N THR A 341 -9.90 4.07 9.32
CA THR A 341 -10.05 5.52 9.38
C THR A 341 -11.54 5.86 9.30
N GLN A 342 -11.97 6.78 10.16
CA GLN A 342 -13.30 7.38 10.12
C GLN A 342 -13.16 8.90 10.15
N LEU A 343 -13.47 9.55 9.03
CA LEU A 343 -13.50 11.00 8.91
C LEU A 343 -14.75 11.58 9.57
N THR A 344 -14.58 12.74 10.18
CA THR A 344 -15.65 13.55 10.77
C THR A 344 -15.80 14.88 10.05
N GLU A 345 -14.72 15.37 9.43
CA GLU A 345 -14.69 16.66 8.76
C GLU A 345 -13.85 16.55 7.48
N VAL A 346 -14.35 17.14 6.40
CA VAL A 346 -13.61 17.33 5.15
C VAL A 346 -13.89 18.74 4.63
N GLN A 347 -12.83 19.50 4.43
CA GLN A 347 -12.88 20.84 3.84
C GLN A 347 -12.25 20.78 2.44
N ALA A 348 -13.07 20.94 1.40
CA ALA A 348 -12.62 20.93 0.01
C ALA A 348 -12.02 22.27 -0.41
N ASN A 349 -11.12 22.23 -1.39
CA ASN A 349 -10.51 23.38 -2.06
C ASN A 349 -9.80 24.38 -1.13
N VAL A 350 -9.25 23.87 -0.03
CA VAL A 350 -8.45 24.65 0.93
C VAL A 350 -7.04 24.87 0.37
N SER A 351 -6.48 26.06 0.58
CA SER A 351 -5.07 26.32 0.31
C SER A 351 -4.20 25.54 1.31
N ILE A 352 -3.36 24.64 0.79
CA ILE A 352 -2.47 23.80 1.60
C ILE A 352 -1.04 24.22 1.33
N ASP A 353 -0.28 24.48 2.39
CA ASP A 353 1.16 24.74 2.30
C ASP A 353 1.86 23.56 1.61
N ALA A 354 2.65 23.86 0.57
CA ALA A 354 3.40 22.86 -0.18
C ALA A 354 4.34 22.04 0.72
N ALA A 355 4.81 22.60 1.84
CA ALA A 355 5.63 21.90 2.82
C ALA A 355 4.92 20.67 3.43
N LYS A 356 3.57 20.64 3.46
CA LYS A 356 2.81 19.47 3.93
C LYS A 356 3.03 18.23 3.07
N PHE A 357 3.41 18.39 1.81
CA PHE A 357 3.67 17.30 0.86
C PHE A 357 5.16 17.02 0.68
N GLY A 358 6.04 17.76 1.37
CA GLY A 358 7.48 17.52 1.32
C GLY A 358 7.87 16.26 2.10
N ARG A 359 9.12 15.83 1.89
CA ARG A 359 9.73 14.77 2.70
C ARG A 359 9.59 15.10 4.19
N PRO A 360 8.98 14.23 5.01
CA PRO A 360 8.83 14.50 6.43
C PRO A 360 10.18 14.44 7.15
N ALA A 361 10.28 15.18 8.26
CA ALA A 361 11.41 15.01 9.18
C ALA A 361 11.40 13.59 9.76
N PRO A 362 12.57 13.02 10.10
CA PRO A 362 12.62 11.76 10.85
C PRO A 362 11.82 11.84 12.13
N ALA A 363 11.06 10.78 12.43
CA ALA A 363 10.27 10.72 13.65
C ALA A 363 11.19 10.79 14.89
N PRO A 364 10.77 11.54 15.93
CA PRO A 364 11.47 11.51 17.20
C PRO A 364 11.34 10.11 17.84
N PRO A 365 12.20 9.79 18.82
CA PRO A 365 12.04 8.58 19.63
C PRO A 365 10.62 8.48 20.22
N PRO A 366 10.10 7.26 20.43
CA PRO A 366 8.75 7.08 20.97
C PRO A 366 8.60 7.76 22.32
N ARG A 367 7.46 8.40 22.54
CA ARG A 367 7.09 8.94 23.86
C ARG A 367 6.94 7.76 24.81
N THR A 368 7.67 7.77 25.92
CA THR A 368 7.51 6.76 26.97
C THR A 368 6.10 6.81 27.52
N LYS A 369 5.47 5.64 27.68
CA LYS A 369 4.20 5.49 28.39
C LYS A 369 4.32 5.94 29.84
#